data_AF-A0A975TR20-F1
#
_entry.id   AF-A0A975TR20-F1
#
_cell.length_a   1.000
_cell.length_b   1.000
_cell.length_c   1.000
_cell.angle_alpha   90.00
_cell.angle_beta   90.00
_cell.angle_gamma   90.00
#
_symmetry.space_group_name_H-M   'P 1'
#
loop_
_entity.id
_entity.type
_entity.pdbx_description
1 polymer ?
#
loop_
_entity_poly.entity_id
_entity_poly.type
_entity_poly.pdbx_seq_one_letter_code
_entity_poly.pdbx_strand_id
1 'polypeptide(L)'
;MRSMTSVQAALVAAAAVLFAPVAQAQDAREMEFVRGMMESMNQLSVRFNREVCGFILQDDAGNYSSTKASWGGEASCASLPLEAGQRAVSSWHTHAAWGLGYDGEVPSIQDVEGDMRFGVNGWVGTPGGRLWYVDGTTGTMTQACGRDCLPVDPNFYPEEHGPVAETYTLDGLYTRFGRSR
;
A
#
# COMPACT_ATOMS: atom_id res chain seq x y z
N MET A 1 74.80 -10.31 -12.58
CA MET A 1 74.08 -10.02 -11.33
C MET A 1 72.96 -9.03 -11.62
N ARG A 2 71.73 -9.40 -11.23
CA ARG A 2 70.48 -8.60 -11.12
C ARG A 2 69.76 -8.17 -12.42
N SER A 3 68.81 -9.03 -12.78
CA SER A 3 67.61 -8.76 -13.58
C SER A 3 66.74 -7.70 -12.89
N MET A 4 66.23 -6.72 -13.63
CA MET A 4 65.18 -5.80 -13.18
C MET A 4 63.96 -6.00 -14.08
N THR A 5 63.01 -6.81 -13.62
CA THR A 5 61.67 -6.93 -14.20
C THR A 5 60.80 -5.82 -13.63
N SER A 6 60.42 -4.86 -14.48
CA SER A 6 59.40 -3.85 -14.17
C SER A 6 58.03 -4.52 -14.10
N VAL A 7 57.44 -4.56 -12.90
CA VAL A 7 56.03 -4.96 -12.73
C VAL A 7 55.18 -3.70 -12.87
N GLN A 8 54.56 -3.52 -14.04
CA GLN A 8 53.45 -2.56 -14.18
C GLN A 8 52.23 -3.16 -13.49
N ALA A 9 51.84 -2.59 -12.35
CA ALA A 9 50.55 -2.88 -11.73
C ALA A 9 49.46 -2.16 -12.55
N ALA A 10 48.72 -2.91 -13.35
CA ALA A 10 47.50 -2.42 -13.98
C ALA A 10 46.41 -2.27 -12.90
N LEU A 11 46.08 -1.04 -12.54
CA LEU A 11 44.87 -0.73 -11.76
C LEU A 11 43.64 -0.99 -12.64
N VAL A 12 42.99 -2.13 -12.42
CA VAL A 12 41.66 -2.40 -12.94
C VAL A 12 40.66 -1.72 -12.00
N ALA A 13 40.19 -0.53 -12.37
CA ALA A 13 39.03 0.08 -11.72
C ALA A 13 37.78 -0.69 -12.17
N ALA A 14 37.31 -1.61 -11.32
CA ALA A 14 36.03 -2.28 -11.53
C ALA A 14 34.89 -1.28 -11.26
N ALA A 15 34.33 -0.70 -12.32
CA ALA A 15 33.07 0.04 -12.23
C ALA A 15 31.93 -0.95 -11.99
N ALA A 16 31.54 -1.13 -10.72
CA ALA A 16 30.34 -1.87 -10.36
C ALA A 16 29.11 -1.05 -10.78
N VAL A 17 28.50 -1.43 -11.91
CA VAL A 17 27.18 -0.92 -12.31
C VAL A 17 26.16 -1.54 -11.37
N LEU A 18 25.69 -0.77 -10.40
CA LEU A 18 24.59 -1.15 -9.51
C LEU A 18 23.29 -1.18 -10.32
N PHE A 19 22.93 -2.34 -10.86
CA PHE A 19 21.58 -2.59 -11.36
C PHE A 19 20.66 -2.79 -10.16
N ALA A 20 20.10 -1.71 -9.62
CA ALA A 20 18.90 -1.84 -8.81
C ALA A 20 17.80 -2.47 -9.71
N PRO A 21 17.15 -3.57 -9.30
CA PRO A 21 16.14 -4.20 -10.14
C PRO A 21 14.95 -3.25 -10.31
N VAL A 22 14.51 -3.08 -11.55
CA VAL A 22 13.47 -2.12 -11.98
C VAL A 22 12.15 -2.30 -11.20
N ALA A 23 11.81 -3.54 -10.80
CA ALA A 23 10.63 -3.84 -10.00
C ALA A 23 10.67 -3.19 -8.60
N GLN A 24 11.80 -3.29 -7.87
CA GLN A 24 11.93 -2.65 -6.56
C GLN A 24 11.87 -1.12 -6.64
N ALA A 25 12.36 -0.53 -7.73
CA ALA A 25 12.27 0.91 -7.97
C ALA A 25 10.85 1.35 -8.38
N GLN A 26 10.06 0.46 -8.99
CA GLN A 26 8.65 0.70 -9.30
C GLN A 26 7.83 0.74 -8.02
N ASP A 27 7.98 -0.26 -7.14
CA ASP A 27 7.25 -0.34 -5.87
C ASP A 27 7.55 0.87 -4.96
N ALA A 28 8.81 1.35 -4.95
CA ALA A 28 9.20 2.52 -4.17
C ALA A 28 8.55 3.84 -4.68
N ARG A 29 8.46 4.03 -6.00
CA ARG A 29 7.84 5.23 -6.58
C ARG A 29 6.33 5.23 -6.40
N GLU A 30 5.70 4.06 -6.52
CA GLU A 30 4.28 3.92 -6.22
C GLU A 30 4.00 4.23 -4.76
N MET A 31 4.79 3.68 -3.83
CA MET A 31 4.65 3.94 -2.40
C MET A 31 4.80 5.44 -2.07
N GLU A 32 5.76 6.13 -2.70
CA GLU A 32 5.91 7.59 -2.52
C GLU A 32 4.64 8.34 -2.98
N PHE A 33 4.13 8.01 -4.16
CA PHE A 33 2.89 8.58 -4.69
C PHE A 33 1.69 8.31 -3.76
N VAL A 34 1.51 7.05 -3.36
CA VAL A 34 0.39 6.63 -2.51
C VAL A 34 0.47 7.29 -1.15
N ARG A 35 1.63 7.32 -0.50
CA ARG A 35 1.78 7.96 0.82
C ARG A 35 1.43 9.45 0.76
N GLY A 36 1.91 10.17 -0.24
CA GLY A 36 1.59 11.60 -0.42
C GLY A 36 0.10 11.84 -0.67
N MET A 37 -0.54 10.99 -1.49
CA MET A 37 -1.98 11.05 -1.71
C MET A 37 -2.77 10.73 -0.42
N MET A 38 -2.40 9.65 0.26
CA MET A 38 -3.07 9.13 1.45
C MET A 38 -2.96 10.08 2.64
N GLU A 39 -1.89 10.88 2.73
CA GLU A 39 -1.79 11.91 3.78
C GLU A 39 -3.00 12.85 3.74
N SER A 40 -3.37 13.33 2.55
CA SER A 40 -4.54 14.19 2.39
C SER A 40 -5.87 13.42 2.46
N MET A 41 -5.94 12.24 1.83
CA MET A 41 -7.19 11.48 1.75
C MET A 41 -7.60 10.89 3.09
N ASN A 42 -6.67 10.36 3.88
CA ASN A 42 -6.96 9.79 5.20
C ASN A 42 -7.50 10.87 6.15
N GLN A 43 -6.89 12.06 6.15
CA GLN A 43 -7.37 13.20 6.93
C GLN A 43 -8.83 13.56 6.58
N LEU A 44 -9.16 13.63 5.29
CA LEU A 44 -10.51 13.98 4.86
C LEU A 44 -11.50 12.84 5.13
N SER A 45 -11.09 11.59 4.91
CA SER A 45 -11.88 10.40 5.16
C SER A 45 -12.32 10.30 6.62
N VAL A 46 -11.37 10.45 7.55
CA VAL A 46 -11.62 10.54 8.99
C VAL A 46 -12.55 11.71 9.32
N ARG A 47 -12.23 12.92 8.82
CA ARG A 47 -13.03 14.11 9.12
C ARG A 47 -14.50 13.98 8.73
N PHE A 48 -14.77 13.35 7.59
CA PHE A 48 -16.12 13.18 7.08
C PHE A 48 -16.76 11.85 7.47
N ASN A 49 -16.03 10.99 8.19
CA ASN A 49 -16.40 9.62 8.51
C ASN A 49 -16.90 8.83 7.28
N ARG A 50 -16.09 8.82 6.22
CA ARG A 50 -16.41 8.14 4.97
C ARG A 50 -15.17 7.55 4.35
N GLU A 51 -15.25 6.30 3.89
CA GLU A 51 -14.24 5.72 3.02
C GLU A 51 -14.14 6.48 1.70
N VAL A 52 -12.92 6.58 1.17
CA VAL A 52 -12.62 7.22 -0.11
C VAL A 52 -11.74 6.29 -0.91
N CYS A 53 -12.02 6.11 -2.20
CA CYS A 53 -11.26 5.17 -3.00
C CYS A 53 -11.13 5.50 -4.48
N GLY A 54 -10.23 4.76 -5.12
CA GLY A 54 -9.97 4.84 -6.56
C GLY A 54 -9.02 3.76 -7.02
N PHE A 55 -8.41 4.00 -8.17
CA PHE A 55 -7.30 3.20 -8.69
C PHE A 55 -6.08 4.08 -8.87
N ILE A 56 -4.91 3.51 -8.58
CA ILE A 56 -3.62 4.04 -9.00
C ILE A 56 -3.42 3.65 -10.44
N LEU A 57 -3.20 4.65 -11.29
CA LEU A 57 -2.92 4.51 -12.71
C LEU A 57 -1.44 4.71 -12.98
N GLN A 58 -0.91 4.00 -13.97
CA GLN A 58 0.44 4.22 -14.44
C GLN A 58 0.47 4.39 -15.97
N ASP A 59 1.03 5.51 -16.42
CA ASP A 59 1.19 5.79 -17.85
C ASP A 59 2.38 5.03 -18.48
N ASP A 60 2.58 5.18 -19.79
CA ASP A 60 3.65 4.50 -20.53
C ASP A 60 5.05 5.01 -20.17
N ALA A 61 5.16 6.22 -19.61
CA ALA A 61 6.41 6.77 -19.09
C ALA A 61 6.70 6.31 -17.63
N GLY A 62 5.76 5.56 -17.03
CA GLY A 62 5.86 5.07 -15.67
C GLY A 62 5.47 6.09 -14.60
N ASN A 63 4.81 7.20 -14.97
CA ASN A 63 4.29 8.17 -13.99
C ASN A 63 3.00 7.65 -13.36
N TYR A 64 2.83 7.95 -12.08
CA TYR A 64 1.65 7.58 -11.31
C TYR A 64 0.63 8.72 -11.24
N SER A 65 -0.63 8.35 -11.33
CA SER A 65 -1.77 9.22 -11.02
C SER A 65 -2.86 8.40 -10.33
N SER A 66 -3.93 9.05 -9.88
CA SER A 66 -5.12 8.37 -9.38
C SER A 66 -6.29 8.67 -10.29
N THR A 67 -7.23 7.72 -10.40
CA THR A 67 -8.57 8.04 -10.87
C THR A 67 -9.20 9.11 -9.98
N LYS A 68 -10.29 9.74 -10.47
CA LYS A 68 -11.12 10.57 -9.62
C LYS A 68 -11.56 9.78 -8.39
N ALA A 69 -11.36 10.36 -7.21
CA ALA A 69 -11.75 9.76 -5.94
C ALA A 69 -13.28 9.59 -5.87
N SER A 70 -13.70 8.40 -5.43
CA SER A 70 -15.09 8.07 -5.14
C SER A 70 -15.30 8.12 -3.63
N TRP A 71 -16.43 8.70 -3.21
CA TRP A 71 -16.77 8.87 -1.80
C TRP A 71 -17.83 7.85 -1.38
N GLY A 72 -17.46 6.97 -0.46
CA GLY A 72 -18.26 5.86 0.04
C GLY A 72 -19.11 6.20 1.27
N GLY A 73 -19.49 5.18 2.03
CA GLY A 73 -20.04 5.28 3.39
C GLY A 73 -18.96 5.03 4.44
N GLU A 74 -19.39 4.69 5.66
CA GLU A 74 -18.49 4.44 6.80
C GLU A 74 -17.65 3.15 6.64
N ALA A 75 -18.19 2.14 5.95
CA ALA A 75 -17.58 0.81 5.83
C ALA A 75 -17.70 0.24 4.40
N SER A 76 -17.82 1.12 3.40
CA SER A 76 -17.76 0.71 2.00
C SER A 76 -17.49 1.89 1.09
N CYS A 77 -16.80 1.62 -0.01
CA CYS A 77 -16.70 2.52 -1.13
C CYS A 77 -16.77 1.72 -2.44
N ALA A 78 -17.02 2.39 -3.55
CA ALA A 78 -16.92 1.78 -4.88
C ALA A 78 -16.18 2.73 -5.81
N SER A 79 -15.02 2.30 -6.29
CA SER A 79 -14.23 3.04 -7.28
C SER A 79 -15.04 3.25 -8.55
N LEU A 80 -14.84 4.40 -9.20
CA LEU A 80 -15.41 4.65 -10.51
C LEU A 80 -14.83 3.67 -11.54
N PRO A 81 -15.61 3.26 -12.57
CA PRO A 81 -15.08 2.41 -13.64
C PRO A 81 -13.87 3.05 -14.31
N LEU A 82 -12.89 2.22 -14.66
CA LEU A 82 -11.76 2.66 -15.48
C LEU A 82 -12.24 3.07 -16.87
N GLU A 83 -11.69 4.18 -17.36
CA GLU A 83 -11.89 4.62 -18.74
C GLU A 83 -11.07 3.74 -19.70
N ALA A 84 -11.49 3.69 -20.97
CA ALA A 84 -10.80 2.91 -21.99
C ALA A 84 -9.34 3.36 -22.13
N GLY A 85 -8.41 2.40 -22.06
CA GLY A 85 -6.97 2.65 -22.15
C GLY A 85 -6.28 3.00 -20.83
N GLN A 86 -7.02 3.18 -19.73
CA GLN A 86 -6.40 3.32 -18.41
C GLN A 86 -5.86 1.98 -17.93
N ARG A 87 -4.63 2.01 -17.39
CA ARG A 87 -3.99 0.86 -16.75
C ARG A 87 -3.91 1.09 -15.25
N ALA A 88 -4.80 0.43 -14.50
CA ALA A 88 -4.68 0.35 -13.06
C ALA A 88 -3.55 -0.60 -12.67
N VAL A 89 -2.70 -0.16 -11.75
CA VAL A 89 -1.65 -1.00 -11.15
C VAL A 89 -2.04 -1.47 -9.75
N SER A 90 -2.83 -0.66 -9.05
CA SER A 90 -3.33 -0.97 -7.71
C SER A 90 -4.70 -0.33 -7.48
N SER A 91 -5.54 -0.94 -6.66
CA SER A 91 -6.64 -0.27 -5.98
C SER A 91 -6.09 0.59 -4.84
N TRP A 92 -6.89 1.54 -4.37
CA TRP A 92 -6.61 2.20 -3.10
C TRP A 92 -7.89 2.62 -2.43
N HIS A 93 -7.92 2.56 -1.10
CA HIS A 93 -8.96 3.18 -0.31
C HIS A 93 -8.48 3.60 1.08
N THR A 94 -9.27 4.45 1.73
CA THR A 94 -9.16 4.72 3.16
C THR A 94 -10.28 4.02 3.89
N HIS A 95 -10.02 3.57 5.10
CA HIS A 95 -11.06 3.36 6.09
C HIS A 95 -11.53 4.71 6.64
N ALA A 96 -12.79 4.76 7.10
CA ALA A 96 -13.39 5.95 7.66
C ALA A 96 -12.83 6.32 9.06
N ALA A 97 -13.54 7.14 9.82
CA ALA A 97 -13.16 7.46 11.19
C ALA A 97 -13.16 6.21 12.06
N TRP A 98 -12.47 6.26 13.19
CA TRP A 98 -12.53 5.17 14.16
C TRP A 98 -13.98 4.99 14.65
N GLY A 99 -14.46 3.75 14.61
CA GLY A 99 -15.80 3.37 15.07
C GLY A 99 -15.71 2.31 16.17
N LEU A 100 -16.46 2.51 17.26
CA LEU A 100 -16.52 1.57 18.37
C LEU A 100 -17.00 0.19 17.90
N GLY A 101 -16.25 -0.85 18.23
CA GLY A 101 -16.54 -2.22 17.85
C GLY A 101 -16.32 -2.55 16.37
N TYR A 102 -15.73 -1.64 15.60
CA TYR A 102 -15.36 -1.85 14.21
C TYR A 102 -13.84 -1.95 14.06
N ASP A 103 -13.36 -3.08 13.56
CA ASP A 103 -11.93 -3.34 13.38
C ASP A 103 -11.41 -2.73 12.07
N GLY A 104 -11.31 -1.40 12.07
CA GLY A 104 -10.83 -0.60 10.94
C GLY A 104 -9.31 -0.48 10.84
N GLU A 105 -8.52 -1.24 11.61
CA GLU A 105 -7.04 -1.10 11.64
C GLU A 105 -6.30 -2.12 10.76
N VAL A 106 -7.04 -3.03 10.11
CA VAL A 106 -6.52 -4.03 9.16
C VAL A 106 -7.41 -4.07 7.92
N PRO A 107 -6.91 -4.40 6.72
CA PRO A 107 -7.77 -4.64 5.56
C PRO A 107 -8.86 -5.66 5.86
N SER A 108 -10.05 -5.46 5.32
CA SER A 108 -11.14 -6.44 5.43
C SER A 108 -10.88 -7.65 4.52
N ILE A 109 -11.58 -8.75 4.78
CA ILE A 109 -11.56 -9.93 3.89
C ILE A 109 -12.00 -9.53 2.47
N GLN A 110 -13.02 -8.68 2.36
CA GLN A 110 -13.59 -8.24 1.10
C GLN A 110 -12.61 -7.41 0.26
N ASP A 111 -11.76 -6.61 0.91
CA ASP A 111 -10.73 -5.83 0.21
C ASP A 111 -9.74 -6.77 -0.47
N VAL A 112 -9.20 -7.72 0.31
CA VAL A 112 -8.18 -8.67 -0.15
C VAL A 112 -8.73 -9.59 -1.24
N GLU A 113 -9.93 -10.16 -1.04
CA GLU A 113 -10.58 -10.97 -2.08
C GLU A 113 -10.94 -10.15 -3.33
N GLY A 114 -11.24 -8.87 -3.15
CA GLY A 114 -11.47 -7.90 -4.22
C GLY A 114 -10.25 -7.74 -5.10
N ASP A 115 -9.13 -7.35 -4.48
CA ASP A 115 -7.84 -7.17 -5.14
C ASP A 115 -7.37 -8.44 -5.83
N MET A 116 -7.51 -9.59 -5.16
CA MET A 116 -7.19 -10.90 -5.74
C MET A 116 -8.04 -11.25 -6.96
N ARG A 117 -9.36 -11.00 -6.90
CA ARG A 117 -10.26 -11.27 -8.02
C ARG A 117 -9.97 -10.37 -9.21
N PHE A 118 -9.57 -9.13 -8.98
CA PHE A 118 -9.22 -8.19 -10.03
C PHE A 118 -7.77 -8.35 -10.53
N GLY A 119 -6.94 -9.11 -9.82
CA GLY A 119 -5.53 -9.32 -10.17
C GLY A 119 -4.70 -8.03 -10.04
N VAL A 120 -5.05 -7.17 -9.09
CA VAL A 120 -4.36 -5.90 -8.81
C VAL A 120 -3.92 -5.87 -7.36
N ASN A 121 -2.87 -5.14 -7.05
CA ASN A 121 -2.50 -4.90 -5.66
C ASN A 121 -3.45 -3.87 -5.03
N GLY A 122 -3.35 -3.66 -3.72
CA GLY A 122 -4.19 -2.71 -2.99
C GLY A 122 -3.42 -1.89 -1.96
N TRP A 123 -3.94 -0.70 -1.68
CA TRP A 123 -3.45 0.18 -0.63
C TRP A 123 -4.58 0.60 0.30
N VAL A 124 -4.38 0.46 1.61
CA VAL A 124 -5.41 0.77 2.62
C VAL A 124 -4.86 1.70 3.70
N GLY A 125 -5.43 2.90 3.81
CA GLY A 125 -5.17 3.83 4.92
C GLY A 125 -6.13 3.61 6.09
N THR A 126 -5.65 3.63 7.33
CA THR A 126 -6.48 3.36 8.52
C THR A 126 -6.64 4.60 9.43
N PRO A 127 -7.69 4.67 10.27
CA PRO A 127 -7.88 5.78 11.22
C PRO A 127 -6.76 5.92 12.25
N GLY A 128 -6.08 4.84 12.63
CA GLY A 128 -4.88 4.83 13.48
C GLY A 128 -3.60 5.28 12.77
N GLY A 129 -3.72 5.66 11.49
CA GLY A 129 -2.64 6.22 10.68
C GLY A 129 -1.72 5.17 10.04
N ARG A 130 -2.12 3.89 9.97
CA ARG A 130 -1.36 2.87 9.25
C ARG A 130 -1.60 2.98 7.76
N LEU A 131 -0.62 2.53 6.97
CA LEU A 131 -0.79 2.30 5.54
C LEU A 131 -0.43 0.85 5.24
N TRP A 132 -1.40 0.12 4.71
CA TRP A 132 -1.26 -1.27 4.29
C TRP A 132 -1.05 -1.38 2.80
N TYR A 133 -0.24 -2.37 2.42
CA TYR A 133 -0.14 -2.90 1.08
C TYR A 133 -0.76 -4.30 1.04
N VAL A 134 -1.59 -4.56 0.04
CA VAL A 134 -2.22 -5.85 -0.24
C VAL A 134 -1.61 -6.41 -1.52
N ASP A 135 -0.99 -7.58 -1.44
CA ASP A 135 -0.55 -8.33 -2.61
C ASP A 135 -1.75 -9.07 -3.20
N GLY A 136 -2.22 -8.60 -4.36
CA GLY A 136 -3.37 -9.19 -5.06
C GLY A 136 -3.10 -10.57 -5.64
N THR A 137 -1.85 -11.01 -5.73
CA THR A 137 -1.54 -12.37 -6.19
C THR A 137 -1.61 -13.37 -5.03
N THR A 138 -1.09 -12.99 -3.87
CA THR A 138 -0.94 -13.92 -2.73
C THR A 138 -2.01 -13.77 -1.66
N GLY A 139 -2.70 -12.63 -1.60
CA GLY A 139 -3.59 -12.28 -0.49
C GLY A 139 -2.83 -12.02 0.82
N THR A 140 -1.59 -11.56 0.70
CA THR A 140 -0.76 -11.14 1.84
C THR A 140 -0.90 -9.64 2.04
N MET A 141 -1.08 -9.21 3.30
CA MET A 141 -1.19 -7.81 3.67
C MET A 141 0.00 -7.46 4.53
N THR A 142 0.74 -6.41 4.16
CA THR A 142 1.91 -5.94 4.91
C THR A 142 1.77 -4.45 5.17
N GLN A 143 2.09 -4.00 6.38
CA GLN A 143 2.17 -2.57 6.67
C GLN A 143 3.34 -1.97 5.92
N ALA A 144 3.05 -1.07 4.98
CA ALA A 144 4.07 -0.26 4.34
C ALA A 144 4.61 0.81 5.30
N CYS A 145 3.76 1.23 6.25
CA CYS A 145 4.18 1.94 7.46
C CYS A 145 3.14 1.76 8.58
N GLY A 146 3.63 1.85 9.82
CA GLY A 146 2.83 1.64 11.03
C GLY A 146 1.99 2.84 11.46
N ARG A 147 1.61 2.86 12.74
CA ARG A 147 0.85 3.95 13.37
C ARG A 147 1.52 5.30 13.13
N ASP A 148 0.69 6.35 13.12
CA ASP A 148 1.13 7.74 12.99
C ASP A 148 1.84 8.06 11.65
N CYS A 149 1.78 7.16 10.67
CA CYS A 149 2.33 7.39 9.34
C CYS A 149 1.43 8.31 8.49
N LEU A 150 0.11 8.15 8.62
CA LEU A 150 -0.91 9.01 8.04
C LEU A 150 -1.61 9.82 9.15
N PRO A 151 -2.30 10.93 8.83
CA PRO A 151 -3.08 11.67 9.81
C PRO A 151 -4.07 10.78 10.56
N VAL A 152 -3.92 10.77 11.88
CA VAL A 152 -4.67 9.90 12.81
C VAL A 152 -5.98 10.57 13.18
N ASP A 153 -7.03 9.76 13.36
CA ASP A 153 -8.28 10.21 13.95
C ASP A 153 -8.04 10.72 15.39
N PRO A 154 -8.39 11.97 15.72
CA PRO A 154 -8.27 12.50 17.08
C PRO A 154 -9.01 11.67 18.14
N ASN A 155 -10.02 10.88 17.74
CA ASN A 155 -10.81 10.00 18.61
C ASN A 155 -10.34 8.54 18.57
N PHE A 156 -9.25 8.23 17.86
CA PHE A 156 -8.75 6.87 17.72
C PHE A 156 -8.49 6.20 19.06
N TYR A 157 -9.12 5.04 19.27
CA TYR A 157 -8.85 4.18 20.42
C TYR A 157 -8.08 2.93 19.97
N PRO A 158 -6.81 2.77 20.39
CA PRO A 158 -5.96 1.71 19.87
C PRO A 158 -6.35 0.32 20.38
N GLU A 159 -6.18 -0.68 19.51
CA GLU A 159 -6.11 -2.11 19.86
C GLU A 159 -7.36 -2.67 20.57
N GLU A 160 -8.55 -2.10 20.33
CA GLU A 160 -9.82 -2.66 20.81
C GLU A 160 -10.01 -4.13 20.41
N HIS A 161 -9.58 -4.47 19.19
CA HIS A 161 -9.63 -5.81 18.62
C HIS A 161 -8.31 -6.59 18.78
N GLY A 162 -7.53 -6.23 19.81
CA GLY A 162 -6.21 -6.78 20.07
C GLY A 162 -5.10 -6.15 19.21
N PRO A 163 -3.85 -6.61 19.41
CA PRO A 163 -2.69 -6.06 18.72
C PRO A 163 -2.77 -6.29 17.21
N VAL A 164 -2.33 -5.29 16.46
CA VAL A 164 -2.28 -5.30 15.00
C VAL A 164 -0.85 -5.67 14.55
N ALA A 165 -0.70 -6.86 13.97
CA ALA A 165 0.58 -7.36 13.46
C ALA A 165 1.04 -6.59 12.22
N GLU A 166 2.33 -6.62 11.89
CA GLU A 166 2.88 -5.96 10.68
C GLU A 166 2.46 -6.66 9.38
N THR A 167 2.10 -7.94 9.47
CA THR A 167 1.69 -8.75 8.31
C THR A 167 0.51 -9.64 8.67
N TYR A 168 -0.40 -9.83 7.71
CA TYR A 168 -1.46 -10.82 7.76
C TYR A 168 -1.48 -11.64 6.46
N THR A 169 -2.01 -12.85 6.55
CA THR A 169 -2.51 -13.61 5.38
C THR A 169 -4.02 -13.52 5.34
N LEU A 170 -4.63 -13.85 4.19
CA LEU A 170 -6.09 -13.94 4.08
C LEU A 170 -6.69 -14.89 5.13
N ASP A 171 -6.11 -16.09 5.33
CA ASP A 171 -6.57 -17.03 6.38
C ASP A 171 -6.40 -16.44 7.80
N GLY A 172 -5.36 -15.62 8.01
CA GLY A 172 -5.16 -14.85 9.23
C GLY A 172 -6.29 -13.84 9.48
N LEU A 173 -6.77 -13.16 8.43
CA LEU A 173 -7.93 -12.27 8.54
C LEU A 173 -9.21 -13.04 8.85
N TYR A 174 -9.47 -14.17 8.18
CA TYR A 174 -10.61 -15.03 8.53
C TYR A 174 -10.60 -15.41 10.01
N THR A 175 -9.44 -15.78 10.53
CA THR A 175 -9.26 -16.08 11.96
C THR A 175 -9.53 -14.85 12.84
N ARG A 176 -8.96 -13.69 12.49
CA ARG A 176 -9.14 -12.42 13.23
C ARG A 176 -10.59 -11.99 13.29
N PHE A 177 -11.31 -12.08 12.17
CA PHE A 177 -12.73 -11.72 12.08
C PHE A 177 -13.67 -12.84 12.56
N GLY A 178 -13.14 -13.98 13.01
CA GLY A 178 -13.96 -15.11 13.48
C GLY A 178 -14.86 -15.71 12.39
N ARG A 179 -14.43 -15.66 11.12
CA ARG A 179 -15.19 -16.15 9.96
C ARG A 179 -14.59 -17.46 9.46
N SER A 180 -15.44 -18.36 8.99
CA SER A 180 -15.02 -19.52 8.19
C SER A 180 -14.79 -19.09 6.74
N ARG A 181 -13.79 -19.69 6.10
CA ARG A 181 -13.52 -19.56 4.68
C ARG A 181 -14.46 -20.42 3.85
#